data_AF-A0A935VJZ5-F1
#
_entry.id   AF-A0A935VJZ5-F1
#
_cell.length_a   1.000
_cell.length_b   1.000
_cell.length_c   1.000
_cell.angle_alpha   90.00
_cell.angle_beta   90.00
_cell.angle_gamma   90.00
#
_symmetry.space_group_name_H-M   'P 1'
#
loop_
_entity.id
_entity.type
_entity.pdbx_description
1 polymer ?
#
loop_
_entity_poly.entity_id
_entity_poly.type
_entity_poly.pdbx_seq_one_letter_code
_entity_poly.pdbx_strand_id
1 'polypeptide(L)'
;MVSGITINCLNDLSGKDTPIGSLAKSNSDAFIALSNAFSGNGIYLEVQKDNTIPMPINIIYINSAKVESLVNPRSFIHIQSNAEVTITERFVNVGKKVFSNFLSEKLS
;
A
#
# COMPACT_ATOMS: atom_id res chain seq x y z
N MET A 1 -10.95 1.89 -19.58
CA MET A 1 -10.31 2.23 -18.30
C MET A 1 -11.41 2.58 -17.32
N VAL A 2 -11.29 2.21 -16.05
CA VAL A 2 -12.20 2.70 -15.00
C VAL A 2 -11.84 4.16 -14.73
N SER A 3 -12.81 5.06 -14.78
CA SER A 3 -12.60 6.49 -14.51
C SER A 3 -12.53 6.74 -13.01
N GLY A 4 -11.85 7.81 -12.60
CA GLY A 4 -11.80 8.23 -11.19
C GLY A 4 -10.88 7.40 -10.30
N ILE A 5 -10.05 6.53 -10.87
CA ILE A 5 -9.05 5.75 -10.14
C ILE A 5 -7.64 5.99 -10.68
N THR A 6 -6.70 6.16 -9.76
CA THR A 6 -5.26 6.20 -10.04
C THR A 6 -4.57 5.06 -9.30
N ILE A 7 -3.73 4.29 -10.00
CA ILE A 7 -2.90 3.24 -9.42
C ILE A 7 -1.46 3.44 -9.90
N ASN A 8 -0.53 3.71 -8.97
CA ASN A 8 0.87 3.98 -9.27
C ASN A 8 1.81 3.24 -8.31
N CYS A 9 3.12 3.25 -8.62
CA CYS A 9 4.12 2.84 -7.64
C CYS A 9 4.16 3.87 -6.51
N LEU A 10 4.34 3.41 -5.27
CA LEU A 10 4.42 4.30 -4.12
C LEU A 10 5.56 5.33 -4.24
N ASN A 11 6.66 4.95 -4.91
CA ASN A 11 7.80 5.85 -5.17
C ASN A 11 7.46 7.02 -6.12
N ASP A 12 6.41 6.88 -6.92
CA ASP A 12 5.98 7.95 -7.83
C ASP A 12 5.35 9.12 -7.04
N LEU A 13 4.98 8.91 -5.77
CA LEU A 13 4.55 9.95 -4.82
C LEU A 13 5.72 10.62 -4.07
N SER A 14 6.96 10.45 -4.53
CA SER A 14 8.13 11.03 -3.88
C SER A 14 8.12 12.56 -3.92
N GLY A 15 8.42 13.20 -2.79
CA GLY A 15 8.39 14.65 -2.65
C GLY A 15 8.30 15.11 -1.20
N LYS A 16 8.53 16.40 -0.96
CA LYS A 16 8.55 17.00 0.39
C LYS A 16 7.17 17.02 1.07
N ASP A 17 6.11 16.93 0.27
CA ASP A 17 4.70 17.02 0.72
C ASP A 17 3.95 15.69 0.58
N THR A 18 4.68 14.56 0.57
CA THR A 18 4.05 13.24 0.46
C THR A 18 3.24 12.91 1.72
N PRO A 19 1.98 12.42 1.60
CA PRO A 19 1.19 12.00 2.75
C PRO A 19 1.63 10.65 3.32
N ILE A 20 2.63 9.99 2.72
CA ILE A 20 3.17 8.71 3.18
C ILE A 20 3.77 8.88 4.59
N GLY A 21 3.39 8.00 5.53
CA GLY A 21 3.81 8.08 6.93
C GLY A 21 3.09 9.17 7.73
N SER A 22 2.04 9.78 7.17
CA SER A 22 1.19 10.72 7.90
C SER A 22 0.39 10.05 9.01
N LEU A 23 -0.01 8.79 8.83
CA LEU A 23 -0.75 7.99 9.82
C LEU A 23 0.20 7.07 10.59
N ALA A 24 1.13 6.42 9.89
CA ALA A 24 2.08 5.48 10.48
C ALA A 24 3.38 6.19 10.91
N LYS A 25 3.38 6.82 12.10
CA LYS A 25 4.53 7.56 12.63
C LYS A 25 5.68 6.64 13.08
N SER A 26 6.92 6.92 12.66
CA SER A 26 8.08 6.07 12.99
C SER A 26 8.37 5.91 14.47
N ASN A 27 7.84 6.76 15.35
CA ASN A 27 8.04 6.69 16.80
C ASN A 27 6.96 5.89 17.54
N SER A 28 5.95 5.35 16.86
CA SER A 28 4.87 4.60 17.51
C SER A 28 5.20 3.14 17.75
N ASP A 29 5.96 2.51 16.85
CA ASP A 29 6.32 1.09 16.93
C ASP A 29 7.58 0.77 16.09
N ALA A 30 8.36 -0.23 16.51
CA ALA A 30 9.60 -0.61 15.84
C ALA A 30 9.39 -1.18 14.42
N PHE A 31 8.31 -1.92 14.18
CA PHE A 31 7.95 -2.41 12.84
C PHE A 31 7.45 -1.30 11.93
N ILE A 32 6.79 -0.27 12.49
CA ILE A 32 6.44 0.95 11.74
C ILE A 32 7.71 1.72 11.37
N ALA A 33 8.63 1.92 12.31
CA ALA A 33 9.92 2.55 12.06
C ALA A 33 10.68 1.82 10.94
N LEU A 34 10.73 0.48 11.01
CA LEU A 34 11.35 -0.36 10.00
C LEU A 34 10.67 -0.22 8.64
N SER A 35 9.34 -0.32 8.57
CA SER A 35 8.59 -0.13 7.32
C SER A 35 8.76 1.27 6.71
N ASN A 36 8.89 2.30 7.53
CA ASN A 36 9.17 3.67 7.06
C ASN A 36 10.60 3.79 6.51
N ALA A 37 11.59 3.17 7.17
CA ALA A 37 12.98 3.17 6.69
C ALA A 37 13.16 2.45 5.34
N PHE A 38 12.32 1.43 5.05
CA PHE A 38 12.34 0.66 3.81
C PHE A 38 11.18 1.00 2.85
N SER A 39 10.60 2.19 2.96
CA SER A 39 9.38 2.63 2.23
C SER A 39 9.54 2.83 0.72
N GLY A 40 10.69 2.48 0.16
CA GLY A 40 11.03 2.69 -1.25
C GLY A 40 10.38 1.73 -2.24
N ASN A 41 9.30 1.01 -1.90
CA ASN A 41 8.52 0.18 -2.82
C ASN A 41 7.09 0.01 -2.27
N GLY A 42 6.09 -0.05 -3.16
CA GLY A 42 4.70 -0.24 -2.75
C GLY A 42 3.69 0.20 -3.80
N ILE A 43 2.42 0.24 -3.42
CA ILE A 43 1.32 0.72 -4.25
C ILE A 43 0.72 2.02 -3.68
N TYR A 44 0.47 2.96 -4.57
CA TYR A 44 -0.44 4.07 -4.33
C TYR A 44 -1.75 3.82 -5.08
N LEU A 45 -2.86 3.93 -4.37
CA LEU A 45 -4.20 3.87 -4.94
C LEU A 45 -4.97 5.11 -4.52
N GLU A 46 -5.53 5.82 -5.49
CA GLU A 46 -6.44 6.92 -5.23
C GLU A 46 -7.79 6.69 -5.92
N VAL A 47 -8.87 6.98 -5.20
CA VAL A 47 -10.21 7.14 -5.78
C VAL A 47 -10.62 8.60 -5.64
N GLN A 48 -10.87 9.23 -6.77
CA GLN A 48 -11.23 10.65 -6.86
C GLN A 48 -12.62 10.90 -6.28
N LYS A 49 -12.84 12.12 -5.79
CA LYS A 49 -14.09 12.57 -5.20
C LYS A 49 -15.29 12.22 -6.10
N ASP A 50 -16.42 11.87 -5.49
CA ASP A 50 -17.69 11.62 -6.19
C ASP A 50 -17.66 10.44 -7.18
N ASN A 51 -16.69 9.51 -7.05
CA ASN A 51 -16.60 8.30 -7.89
C ASN A 51 -16.90 7.01 -7.09
N THR A 52 -17.80 6.19 -7.62
CA THR A 52 -18.01 4.80 -7.16
C THR A 52 -17.35 3.85 -8.15
N ILE A 53 -16.35 3.10 -7.69
CA ILE A 53 -15.66 2.09 -8.48
C ILE A 53 -16.49 0.80 -8.49
N PRO A 54 -17.07 0.40 -9.64
CA PRO A 54 -18.09 -0.65 -9.69
C PRO A 54 -17.54 -2.07 -9.56
N MET A 55 -16.21 -2.24 -9.57
CA MET A 55 -15.54 -3.53 -9.51
C MET A 55 -14.51 -3.57 -8.39
N PRO A 56 -14.36 -4.71 -7.69
CA PRO A 56 -13.37 -4.82 -6.64
C PRO A 56 -11.95 -4.78 -7.22
N ILE A 57 -11.06 -4.08 -6.51
CA ILE A 57 -9.63 -4.04 -6.84
C ILE A 57 -8.93 -5.10 -6.00
N ASN A 58 -8.28 -6.05 -6.67
CA ASN A 58 -7.54 -7.10 -6.00
C ASN A 58 -6.04 -6.82 -6.01
N ILE A 59 -5.48 -6.51 -4.83
CA ILE A 59 -4.04 -6.28 -4.63
C ILE A 59 -3.42 -7.59 -4.15
N ILE A 60 -2.46 -8.12 -4.90
CA ILE A 60 -1.80 -9.39 -4.59
C ILE A 60 -0.32 -9.13 -4.24
N TYR A 61 0.04 -9.37 -2.98
CA TYR A 61 1.42 -9.31 -2.50
C TYR A 61 2.04 -10.71 -2.62
N ILE A 62 2.89 -10.91 -3.63
CA ILE A 62 3.52 -12.20 -3.94
C ILE A 62 4.98 -12.19 -3.49
N ASN A 63 5.32 -13.11 -2.58
CA ASN A 63 6.68 -13.36 -2.13
C ASN A 63 7.24 -14.60 -2.81
N SER A 64 8.38 -14.48 -3.51
CA SER A 64 9.01 -15.60 -4.24
C SER A 64 10.47 -15.86 -3.84
N ALA A 65 10.84 -15.51 -2.61
CA ALA A 65 12.21 -15.59 -2.13
C ALA A 65 12.75 -17.04 -2.11
N LYS A 66 13.99 -17.21 -2.59
CA LYS A 66 14.72 -18.51 -2.60
C LYS A 66 15.40 -18.84 -1.27
N VAL A 67 15.50 -17.87 -0.38
CA VAL A 67 16.09 -17.97 0.96
C VAL A 67 15.12 -17.40 1.99
N GLU A 68 15.34 -17.67 3.27
CA GLU A 68 14.58 -17.00 4.32
C GLU A 68 14.78 -15.48 4.21
N SER A 69 13.70 -14.71 4.28
CA SER A 69 13.75 -13.28 3.98
C SER A 69 12.74 -12.49 4.78
N LEU A 70 13.02 -11.19 4.93
CA LEU A 70 12.09 -10.20 5.44
C LEU A 70 11.73 -9.26 4.30
N VAL A 71 10.44 -8.96 4.15
CA VAL A 71 9.92 -7.99 3.17
C VAL A 71 9.07 -6.95 3.90
N ASN A 72 9.09 -5.71 3.41
CA ASN A 72 8.29 -4.60 3.95
C ASN A 72 7.33 -4.06 2.87
N PRO A 73 6.32 -4.84 2.42
CA PRO A 73 5.35 -4.36 1.44
C PRO A 73 4.52 -3.22 2.02
N ARG A 74 4.27 -2.20 1.21
CA ARG A 74 3.55 -0.99 1.62
C ARG A 74 2.45 -0.61 0.66
N SER A 75 1.35 -0.14 1.23
CA SER A 75 0.20 0.37 0.49
C SER A 75 -0.25 1.70 1.08
N PHE A 76 -0.40 2.70 0.23
CA PHE A 76 -1.06 3.96 0.57
C PHE A 76 -2.32 4.08 -0.27
N ILE A 77 -3.47 4.13 0.41
CA ILE A 77 -4.80 4.18 -0.20
C ILE A 77 -5.46 5.49 0.20
N HIS A 78 -5.84 6.29 -0.79
CA HIS A 78 -6.52 7.57 -0.61
C HIS A 78 -7.89 7.54 -1.28
N ILE A 79 -8.95 7.57 -0.47
CA ILE A 79 -10.33 7.62 -0.94
C ILE A 79 -10.82 9.04 -0.67
N GLN A 80 -11.09 9.82 -1.71
CA GLN A 80 -11.57 11.18 -1.51
C GLN A 80 -13.05 11.19 -1.09
N SER A 81 -13.55 12.35 -0.67
CA SER A 81 -14.92 12.49 -0.17
C SER A 81 -15.97 11.97 -1.17
N ASN A 82 -17.00 11.30 -0.64
CA ASN A 82 -18.10 10.74 -1.44
C ASN A 82 -17.63 9.76 -2.55
N ALA A 83 -16.47 9.14 -2.37
CA ALA A 83 -15.99 8.07 -3.22
C ALA A 83 -16.14 6.70 -2.55
N GLU A 84 -16.31 5.66 -3.34
CA GLU A 84 -16.50 4.30 -2.86
C GLU A 84 -15.73 3.29 -3.72
N VAL A 85 -15.10 2.32 -3.06
CA VAL A 85 -14.38 1.24 -3.72
C VAL A 85 -14.34 0.01 -2.82
N THR A 86 -14.41 -1.17 -3.44
CA THR A 86 -14.11 -2.44 -2.76
C THR A 86 -12.67 -2.84 -3.05
N ILE A 87 -11.87 -3.10 -2.01
CA ILE A 87 -10.48 -3.56 -2.14
C ILE A 87 -10.33 -4.92 -1.47
N THR A 88 -9.74 -5.88 -2.17
CA THR A 88 -9.31 -7.16 -1.60
C THR A 88 -7.79 -7.25 -1.59
N GLU A 89 -7.23 -7.63 -0.45
CA GLU A 89 -5.78 -7.72 -0.25
C GLU A 89 -5.41 -9.20 -0.04
N ARG A 90 -4.51 -9.73 -0.89
CA ARG A 90 -4.12 -11.14 -0.87
C ARG A 90 -2.62 -11.28 -0.70
N PHE A 91 -2.21 -12.08 0.28
CA PHE A 91 -0.80 -12.37 0.55
C PHE A 91 -0.50 -13.80 0.11
N VAL A 92 0.47 -13.96 -0.80
CA VAL A 92 0.88 -15.25 -1.35
C VAL A 92 2.37 -15.43 -1.13
N ASN A 93 2.76 -16.56 -0.55
CA ASN A 93 4.16 -16.96 -0.44
C ASN A 93 4.39 -18.18 -1.34
N VAL A 94 5.37 -18.07 -2.23
CA VAL A 94 5.83 -19.13 -3.14
C VAL A 94 7.32 -19.32 -2.91
N GLY A 95 7.73 -20.24 -2.04
CA GLY A 95 9.15 -20.55 -1.83
C GLY A 95 9.50 -20.74 -0.38
N LYS A 96 10.58 -20.09 0.06
CA LYS A 96 11.05 -20.20 1.45
C LYS A 96 10.25 -19.29 2.38
N LYS A 97 10.45 -19.49 3.69
CA LYS A 97 9.80 -18.71 4.75
C LYS A 97 10.12 -17.22 4.59
N VAL A 98 9.08 -16.40 4.51
CA VAL A 98 9.22 -14.94 4.45
C VAL A 98 8.45 -14.32 5.60
N PHE A 99 9.11 -13.46 6.36
CA PHE A 99 8.43 -12.56 7.29
C PHE A 99 7.98 -11.32 6.52
N SER A 100 6.68 -11.07 6.49
CA SER A 100 6.10 -9.92 5.79
C SER A 100 5.67 -8.86 6.79
N ASN A 101 6.45 -7.80 6.91
CA ASN A 101 6.10 -6.61 7.67
C ASN A 101 5.24 -5.69 6.80
N PHE A 102 3.96 -6.03 6.65
CA PHE A 102 3.04 -5.28 5.81
C PHE A 102 2.53 -4.02 6.51
N LEU A 103 2.60 -2.87 5.82
CA LEU A 103 2.06 -1.60 6.29
C LEU A 103 1.03 -1.04 5.28
N SER A 104 -0.18 -0.78 5.74
CA SER A 104 -1.23 -0.12 4.96
C SER A 104 -1.70 1.16 5.64
N GLU A 105 -1.65 2.27 4.91
CA GLU A 105 -2.25 3.53 5.31
C GLU A 105 -3.50 3.76 4.45
N LYS A 106 -4.64 4.03 5.11
CA LYS A 106 -5.93 4.27 4.47
C LYS A 106 -6.42 5.65 4.91
N LEU A 107 -6.42 6.60 3.99
CA LEU A 107 -6.94 7.94 4.16
C LEU A 107 -8.27 8.03 3.44
N SER A 108 -9.35 8.33 4.15
CA SER A 108 -10.73 8.40 3.63
C SER A 108 -11.52 9.51 4.30
#